data_AF-A0A1I0QJ43-F1
#
_entry.id   AF-A0A1I0QJ43-F1
#
_cell.length_a   1.000
_cell.length_b   1.000
_cell.length_c   1.000
_cell.angle_alpha   90.00
_cell.angle_beta   90.00
_cell.angle_gamma   90.00
#
_symmetry.space_group_name_H-M   'P 1'
#
loop_
_entity.id
_entity.type
_entity.pdbx_description
1 polymer ?
#
loop_
_entity_poly.entity_id
_entity_poly.type
_entity_poly.pdbx_seq_one_letter_code
_entity_poly.pdbx_strand_id
1 'polypeptide(L)'
;MEFEVYCDESGLEALSNKEAHKYTAIGSIWLPAEYRAEFKACLSEVKNKYNIKGELKWNKISPSYLPAYEEVINYFFEADYLRFRVILIESSKADALTFHNGDIELGFYKFYYQLLHHWLFDNNNYNIFIDLKVNRNKGRLKELKKLLHESNRTSTVVQVQALPSEQSSGIQLADILTGLVSAKFRQEITSEAKKKLVSIVEQNHLHKAIGATSKWEEKFNVFKIEMEGGW
;
A
#
# COMPACT_ATOMS: atom_id res chain seq x y z
N MET A 1 2.34 -12.77 17.87
CA MET A 1 1.44 -11.60 18.10
C MET A 1 0.38 -11.55 17.01
N GLU A 2 -0.70 -10.78 17.21
CA GLU A 2 -1.72 -10.53 16.19
C GLU A 2 -1.38 -9.26 15.40
N PHE A 3 -1.37 -9.36 14.08
CA PHE A 3 -1.12 -8.25 13.16
C PHE A 3 -2.28 -8.06 12.20
N GLU A 4 -2.45 -6.81 11.79
CA GLU A 4 -3.36 -6.41 10.73
C GLU A 4 -2.60 -5.77 9.60
N VAL A 5 -3.01 -6.12 8.39
CA VAL A 5 -2.42 -5.62 7.16
C VAL A 5 -3.52 -5.04 6.31
N TYR A 6 -3.37 -3.78 5.90
CA TYR A 6 -4.34 -3.06 5.08
C TYR A 6 -3.72 -2.67 3.76
N CYS A 7 -4.32 -3.09 2.65
CA CYS A 7 -3.74 -2.91 1.33
C CYS A 7 -4.63 -2.07 0.42
N ASP A 8 -3.99 -1.28 -0.44
CA ASP A 8 -4.61 -0.52 -1.52
C ASP A 8 -3.68 -0.46 -2.73
N GLU A 9 -4.23 -0.24 -3.92
CA GLU A 9 -3.48 -0.27 -5.19
C GLU A 9 -3.74 0.95 -6.06
N SER A 10 -2.65 1.47 -6.64
CA SER A 10 -2.65 2.65 -7.50
C SER A 10 -2.23 2.31 -8.93
N GLY A 11 -3.06 2.73 -9.89
CA GLY A 11 -2.90 2.60 -11.35
C GLY A 11 -2.80 1.19 -11.88
N LEU A 12 -3.73 0.32 -11.46
CA LEU A 12 -3.87 -1.05 -11.94
C LEU A 12 -4.09 -1.12 -13.46
N GLU A 13 -4.72 -0.10 -14.04
CA GLU A 13 -4.95 0.03 -15.47
C GLU A 13 -3.66 -0.11 -16.29
N ALA A 14 -2.51 0.26 -15.71
CA ALA A 14 -1.22 0.18 -16.38
C ALA A 14 -0.72 -1.26 -16.62
N LEU A 15 -1.25 -2.24 -15.88
CA LEU A 15 -1.02 -3.67 -16.15
C LEU A 15 -1.74 -4.16 -17.41
N SER A 16 -2.79 -3.45 -17.84
CA SER A 16 -3.58 -3.78 -19.04
C SER A 16 -3.33 -2.84 -20.21
N ASN A 17 -2.98 -1.58 -19.92
CA ASN A 17 -2.65 -0.54 -20.89
C ASN A 17 -1.32 0.12 -20.49
N LYS A 18 -0.23 -0.28 -21.16
CA LYS A 18 1.12 0.20 -20.85
C LYS A 18 1.30 1.72 -21.02
N GLU A 19 0.43 2.38 -21.79
CA GLU A 19 0.44 3.83 -21.99
C GLU A 19 -0.28 4.61 -20.89
N ALA A 20 -1.06 3.93 -20.03
CA ALA A 20 -1.82 4.60 -18.97
C ALA A 20 -0.91 5.19 -17.90
N HIS A 21 0.03 4.40 -17.37
CA HIS A 21 1.04 4.85 -16.40
C HIS A 21 2.34 4.07 -16.50
N LYS A 22 3.46 4.71 -16.13
CA LYS A 22 4.78 4.06 -16.09
C LYS A 22 4.92 2.99 -15.00
N TYR A 23 4.24 3.16 -13.88
CA TYR A 23 4.33 2.27 -12.71
C TYR A 23 2.96 1.91 -12.16
N THR A 24 2.75 0.64 -11.84
CA THR A 24 1.67 0.17 -10.94
C THR A 24 2.23 0.05 -9.52
N ALA A 25 1.46 0.46 -8.52
CA ALA A 25 1.86 0.38 -7.12
C ALA A 25 0.83 -0.41 -6.31
N ILE A 26 1.30 -1.31 -5.44
CA ILE A 26 0.46 -2.01 -4.46
C ILE A 26 1.09 -1.75 -3.09
N GLY A 27 0.37 -1.06 -2.21
CA GLY A 27 0.85 -0.74 -0.87
C GLY A 27 0.13 -1.51 0.22
N SER A 28 0.78 -1.55 1.38
CA SER A 28 0.32 -2.23 2.58
C SER A 28 0.75 -1.47 3.83
N ILE A 29 -0.19 -1.31 4.77
CA ILE A 29 0.04 -0.81 6.12
C ILE A 29 -0.04 -1.96 7.09
N TRP A 30 0.95 -2.08 7.97
CA TRP A 30 1.04 -3.13 8.96
C TRP A 30 1.01 -2.50 10.35
N LEU A 31 0.20 -3.08 11.24
CA LEU A 31 0.21 -2.76 12.67
C LEU A 31 -0.09 -3.99 13.52
N PRO A 32 0.41 -4.05 14.76
CA PRO A 32 -0.11 -4.97 15.76
C PRO A 32 -1.58 -4.64 16.07
N ALA A 33 -2.42 -5.68 16.19
CA ALA A 33 -3.87 -5.54 16.35
C ALA A 33 -4.28 -4.79 17.64
N GLU A 34 -3.42 -4.80 18.67
CA GLU A 34 -3.64 -4.06 19.92
C GLU A 34 -3.71 -2.54 19.71
N TYR A 35 -2.98 -1.99 18.73
CA TYR A 35 -2.96 -0.56 18.42
C TYR A 35 -4.09 -0.14 17.46
N ARG A 36 -4.98 -1.06 17.03
CA ARG A 36 -6.08 -0.75 16.09
C ARG A 36 -6.97 0.38 16.61
N ALA A 37 -7.32 0.35 17.89
CA ALA A 37 -8.22 1.33 18.49
C ALA A 37 -7.59 2.72 18.54
N GLU A 38 -6.33 2.81 18.95
CA GLU A 38 -5.52 4.04 18.97
C GLU A 38 -5.38 4.61 17.56
N PHE A 39 -4.97 3.77 16.60
CA PHE A 39 -4.86 4.13 15.19
C PHE A 39 -6.15 4.74 14.62
N LYS A 40 -7.28 4.10 14.91
CA LYS A 40 -8.59 4.59 14.46
C LYS A 40 -8.97 5.91 15.14
N ALA A 41 -8.68 6.06 16.42
CA ALA A 41 -8.96 7.28 17.17
C ALA A 41 -8.18 8.46 16.60
N CYS A 42 -6.87 8.32 16.40
CA CYS A 42 -6.02 9.38 15.84
C CYS A 42 -6.51 9.84 14.46
N LEU A 43 -6.81 8.92 13.54
CA LEU A 43 -7.34 9.29 12.22
C LEU A 43 -8.72 9.96 12.31
N SER A 44 -9.56 9.53 13.26
CA SER A 44 -10.86 10.17 13.49
C SER A 44 -10.71 11.59 14.05
N GLU A 45 -9.75 11.82 14.95
CA GLU A 45 -9.45 13.13 15.52
C GLU A 45 -8.99 14.11 14.45
N VAL A 46 -8.08 13.70 13.56
CA VAL A 46 -7.66 14.52 12.42
C VAL A 46 -8.85 14.87 11.54
N LYS A 47 -9.69 13.89 11.19
CA LYS A 47 -10.89 14.17 10.39
C LYS A 47 -11.83 15.16 11.07
N ASN A 48 -12.05 15.04 12.37
CA ASN A 48 -12.90 15.95 13.13
C ASN A 48 -12.30 17.36 13.19
N LYS A 49 -11.00 17.47 13.46
CA LYS A 49 -10.24 18.73 13.54
C LYS A 49 -10.36 19.56 12.25
N TYR A 50 -10.33 18.91 11.10
CA TYR A 50 -10.44 19.56 9.79
C TYR A 50 -11.82 19.44 9.14
N ASN A 51 -12.85 19.00 9.88
CA ASN A 51 -14.23 18.85 9.41
C ASN A 51 -14.37 17.99 8.14
N ILE A 52 -13.60 16.91 8.04
CA ILE A 52 -13.61 15.96 6.93
C ILE A 52 -14.67 14.90 7.17
N LYS A 53 -15.81 15.03 6.48
CA LYS A 53 -16.96 14.10 6.61
C LYS A 53 -16.83 12.82 5.78
N GLY A 54 -15.94 12.80 4.79
CA GLY A 54 -15.74 11.66 3.89
C GLY A 54 -14.47 10.87 4.19
N GLU A 55 -14.10 9.97 3.28
CA GLU A 55 -12.81 9.27 3.31
C GLU A 55 -11.65 10.21 2.98
N LEU A 56 -10.51 9.95 3.60
CA LEU A 56 -9.22 10.47 3.16
C LEU A 56 -8.75 9.63 1.98
N LYS A 57 -8.43 10.29 0.86
CA LYS A 57 -7.92 9.66 -0.36
C LYS A 57 -6.88 10.55 -1.01
N TRP A 58 -5.85 9.98 -1.62
CA TRP A 58 -4.80 10.67 -2.36
C TRP A 58 -5.38 11.64 -3.40
N ASN A 59 -6.45 11.24 -4.09
CA ASN A 59 -7.10 12.08 -5.09
C ASN A 59 -7.93 13.24 -4.52
N LYS A 60 -8.22 13.25 -3.22
CA LYS A 60 -8.91 14.34 -2.52
C LYS A 60 -7.96 15.35 -1.88
N ILE A 61 -6.65 15.19 -2.06
CA ILE A 61 -5.66 16.16 -1.59
C ILE A 61 -5.80 17.46 -2.39
N SER A 62 -6.17 18.52 -1.68
CA SER A 62 -6.27 19.88 -2.18
C SER A 62 -5.56 20.83 -1.21
N PRO A 63 -5.29 22.09 -1.61
CA PRO A 63 -4.67 23.07 -0.72
C PRO A 63 -5.44 23.28 0.60
N SER A 64 -6.77 23.17 0.60
CA SER A 64 -7.61 23.33 1.79
C SER A 64 -7.49 22.17 2.78
N TYR A 65 -7.24 20.96 2.28
CA TYR A 65 -7.11 19.76 3.13
C TYR A 65 -5.66 19.38 3.42
N LEU A 66 -4.69 20.04 2.80
CA LEU A 66 -3.26 19.74 2.96
C LEU A 66 -2.83 19.61 4.44
N PRO A 67 -3.22 20.51 5.36
CA PRO A 67 -2.85 20.39 6.78
C PRO A 67 -3.33 19.07 7.41
N ALA A 68 -4.50 18.57 7.03
CA ALA A 68 -5.03 17.30 7.52
C ALA A 68 -4.18 16.12 7.04
N TYR A 69 -3.79 16.10 5.76
CA TYR A 69 -2.94 15.03 5.21
C TYR A 69 -1.52 15.08 5.77
N GLU A 70 -0.98 16.27 6.03
CA GLU A 70 0.30 16.45 6.71
C GLU A 70 0.26 15.85 8.13
N GLU A 71 -0.81 16.10 8.89
CA GLU A 71 -0.98 15.54 10.24
C GLU A 71 -1.10 14.01 10.22
N VAL A 72 -1.81 13.43 9.25
CA VAL A 72 -1.88 11.97 9.06
C VAL A 72 -0.52 11.36 8.74
N ILE A 73 0.27 12.02 7.89
CA ILE A 73 1.61 11.55 7.52
C ILE A 73 2.57 11.66 8.70
N ASN A 74 2.55 12.79 9.42
CA ASN A 74 3.39 12.97 10.61
C ASN A 74 3.07 11.89 11.64
N TYR A 75 1.79 11.66 11.92
CA TYR A 75 1.35 10.58 12.79
C TYR A 75 1.84 9.20 12.33
N PHE A 76 1.76 8.90 11.03
CA PHE A 76 2.31 7.64 10.50
C PHE A 76 3.79 7.50 10.82
N PHE A 77 4.61 8.55 10.62
CA PHE A 77 6.04 8.50 10.89
C PHE A 77 6.38 8.45 12.39
N GLU A 78 5.60 9.13 13.23
CA GLU A 78 5.75 9.16 14.70
C GLU A 78 5.32 7.85 15.39
N ALA A 79 4.34 7.15 14.83
CA ALA A 79 3.82 5.91 15.40
C ALA A 79 4.72 4.71 15.05
N ASP A 80 5.71 4.39 15.89
CA ASP A 80 6.71 3.32 15.65
C ASP A 80 6.11 1.92 15.34
N TYR A 81 4.89 1.66 15.78
CA TYR A 81 4.19 0.39 15.50
C TYR A 81 3.60 0.31 14.08
N LEU A 82 3.46 1.43 13.37
CA LEU A 82 3.01 1.47 11.98
C LEU A 82 4.16 1.26 11.03
N ARG A 83 3.98 0.36 10.08
CA ARG A 83 4.92 0.07 9.00
C ARG A 83 4.22 0.17 7.66
N PHE A 84 4.91 0.70 6.66
CA PHE A 84 4.42 0.80 5.29
C PHE A 84 5.35 0.07 4.35
N ARG A 85 4.76 -0.70 3.44
CA ARG A 85 5.47 -1.29 2.31
C ARG A 85 4.69 -1.11 1.03
N VAL A 86 5.38 -0.74 -0.03
CA VAL A 86 4.84 -0.67 -1.39
C VAL A 86 5.73 -1.42 -2.36
N ILE A 87 5.10 -2.18 -3.27
CA ILE A 87 5.77 -2.75 -4.43
C ILE A 87 5.47 -1.90 -5.66
N LEU A 88 6.51 -1.52 -6.40
CA LEU A 88 6.43 -0.76 -7.64
C LEU A 88 6.77 -1.66 -8.83
N ILE A 89 5.83 -1.75 -9.76
CA ILE A 89 5.89 -2.62 -10.94
C ILE A 89 5.97 -1.72 -12.17
N GLU A 90 7.05 -1.83 -12.94
CA GLU A 90 7.22 -1.05 -14.16
C GLU A 90 6.38 -1.65 -15.29
N SER A 91 5.45 -0.88 -15.85
CA SER A 91 4.46 -1.37 -16.81
C SER A 91 5.10 -1.88 -18.11
N SER A 92 6.22 -1.30 -18.52
CA SER A 92 6.99 -1.75 -19.69
C SER A 92 7.61 -3.14 -19.48
N LYS A 93 8.00 -3.46 -18.25
CA LYS A 93 8.61 -4.74 -17.86
C LYS A 93 7.60 -5.78 -17.38
N ALA A 94 6.36 -5.35 -17.10
CA ALA A 94 5.24 -6.22 -16.79
C ALA A 94 4.71 -6.87 -18.09
N ASP A 95 5.48 -7.75 -18.71
CA ASP A 95 5.05 -8.46 -19.92
C ASP A 95 4.00 -9.53 -19.58
N ALA A 96 2.77 -9.06 -19.38
CA ALA A 96 1.58 -9.84 -19.14
C ALA A 96 1.28 -10.86 -20.26
N LEU A 97 1.85 -10.67 -21.45
CA LEU A 97 1.63 -11.52 -22.62
C LEU A 97 2.49 -12.79 -22.63
N THR A 98 3.58 -12.85 -21.84
CA THR A 98 4.42 -14.06 -21.78
C THR A 98 4.48 -14.66 -20.38
N PHE A 99 4.38 -13.85 -19.32
CA PHE A 99 4.70 -14.33 -17.97
C PHE A 99 3.59 -15.08 -17.23
N HIS A 100 2.31 -14.96 -17.61
CA HIS A 100 1.20 -15.56 -16.86
C HIS A 100 0.09 -16.13 -17.76
N ASN A 101 0.45 -16.71 -18.90
CA ASN A 101 -0.50 -17.27 -19.88
C ASN A 101 -1.61 -16.26 -20.31
N GLY A 102 -1.31 -14.96 -20.30
CA GLY A 102 -2.27 -13.90 -20.63
C GLY A 102 -3.24 -13.50 -19.50
N ASP A 103 -3.10 -14.04 -18.29
CA ASP A 103 -3.96 -13.71 -17.15
C ASP A 103 -3.36 -12.56 -16.31
N ILE A 104 -3.86 -11.35 -16.59
CA ILE A 104 -3.48 -10.11 -15.88
C ILE A 104 -3.87 -10.16 -14.40
N GLU A 105 -5.04 -10.72 -14.08
CA GLU A 105 -5.51 -10.86 -12.69
C GLU A 105 -4.58 -11.80 -11.90
N LEU A 106 -4.06 -12.85 -12.54
CA LEU A 106 -3.09 -13.75 -11.91
C LEU A 106 -1.75 -13.07 -11.63
N GLY A 107 -1.23 -12.30 -12.59
CA GLY A 107 -0.01 -11.51 -12.38
C GLY A 107 -0.16 -10.53 -11.23
N PHE A 108 -1.30 -9.86 -11.16
CA PHE A 108 -1.63 -8.96 -10.08
C PHE A 108 -1.58 -9.63 -8.69
N TYR A 109 -2.25 -10.78 -8.52
CA TYR A 109 -2.22 -11.50 -7.25
C TYR A 109 -0.84 -12.07 -6.89
N LYS A 110 0.02 -12.33 -7.87
CA LYS A 110 1.43 -12.70 -7.64
C LYS A 110 2.26 -11.53 -7.10
N PHE A 111 2.03 -10.30 -7.57
CA PHE A 111 2.67 -9.13 -6.98
C PHE A 111 2.18 -8.86 -5.56
N TYR A 112 0.88 -9.10 -5.30
CA TYR A 112 0.34 -9.10 -3.94
C TYR A 112 1.04 -10.11 -3.03
N TYR A 113 1.25 -11.34 -3.52
CA TYR A 113 2.02 -12.33 -2.81
C TYR A 113 3.42 -11.81 -2.50
N GLN A 114 4.14 -11.25 -3.49
CA GLN A 114 5.49 -10.69 -3.31
C GLN A 114 5.57 -9.54 -2.30
N LEU A 115 4.56 -8.67 -2.27
CA LEU A 115 4.44 -7.60 -1.29
C LEU A 115 4.32 -8.15 0.14
N LEU A 116 3.51 -9.18 0.33
CA LEU A 116 3.12 -9.65 1.66
C LEU A 116 4.11 -10.68 2.23
N HIS A 117 4.50 -11.70 1.47
CA HIS A 117 5.19 -12.88 2.02
C HIS A 117 6.52 -12.56 2.71
N HIS A 118 7.34 -11.65 2.16
CA HIS A 118 8.63 -11.29 2.77
C HIS A 118 8.50 -10.53 4.10
N TRP A 119 7.30 -10.08 4.46
CA TRP A 119 7.00 -9.37 5.71
C TRP A 119 6.14 -10.20 6.67
N LEU A 120 5.89 -11.47 6.35
CA LEU A 120 5.28 -12.43 7.27
C LEU A 120 6.37 -13.05 8.16
N PHE A 121 6.64 -12.41 9.28
CA PHE A 121 7.56 -12.91 10.30
C PHE A 121 7.00 -14.08 11.10
N ASP A 122 7.91 -14.92 11.56
CA ASP A 122 7.65 -16.15 12.30
C ASP A 122 6.86 -15.92 13.60
N ASN A 123 6.10 -16.94 14.01
CA ASN A 123 5.37 -16.97 15.30
C ASN A 123 4.32 -15.85 15.46
N ASN A 124 3.75 -15.40 14.35
CA ASN A 124 2.74 -14.34 14.31
C ASN A 124 1.48 -14.77 13.55
N ASN A 125 0.38 -14.08 13.84
CA ASN A 125 -0.91 -14.26 13.20
C ASN A 125 -1.27 -12.99 12.42
N TYR A 126 -1.73 -13.14 11.19
CA TYR A 126 -1.97 -12.03 10.28
C TYR A 126 -3.42 -12.01 9.77
N ASN A 127 -4.06 -10.86 9.93
CA ASN A 127 -5.36 -10.54 9.35
C ASN A 127 -5.15 -9.54 8.22
N ILE A 128 -5.38 -9.96 6.98
CA ILE A 128 -5.07 -9.16 5.80
C ILE A 128 -6.37 -8.65 5.17
N PHE A 129 -6.43 -7.35 4.97
CA PHE A 129 -7.55 -6.62 4.42
C PHE A 129 -7.14 -5.92 3.13
N ILE A 130 -7.88 -6.17 2.05
CA ILE A 130 -7.63 -5.60 0.73
C ILE A 130 -8.81 -4.68 0.39
N ASP A 131 -8.58 -3.57 -0.32
CA ASP A 131 -9.66 -2.71 -0.80
C ASP A 131 -10.65 -3.51 -1.68
N LEU A 132 -11.94 -3.29 -1.45
CA LEU A 132 -13.00 -4.04 -2.12
C LEU A 132 -13.09 -3.62 -3.60
N LYS A 133 -12.49 -4.44 -4.45
CA LYS A 133 -12.65 -4.36 -5.91
C LYS A 133 -13.55 -5.47 -6.45
N VAL A 134 -14.22 -5.18 -7.57
CA VAL A 134 -15.03 -6.17 -8.29
C VAL A 134 -14.07 -7.15 -8.98
N ASN A 135 -13.69 -8.20 -8.27
CA ASN A 135 -12.87 -9.27 -8.83
C ASN A 135 -13.69 -10.11 -9.82
N ARG A 136 -13.11 -10.44 -10.96
CA ARG A 136 -13.71 -11.39 -11.92
C ARG A 136 -13.75 -12.79 -11.31
N ASN A 137 -12.71 -13.17 -10.55
CA ASN A 137 -12.64 -14.46 -9.88
C ASN A 137 -12.65 -14.33 -8.35
N LYS A 138 -13.79 -14.64 -7.73
CA LYS A 138 -13.98 -14.63 -6.28
C LYS A 138 -13.06 -15.62 -5.52
N GLY A 139 -12.47 -16.59 -6.20
CA GLY A 139 -11.56 -17.58 -5.63
C GLY A 139 -10.14 -17.06 -5.36
N ARG A 140 -9.73 -15.94 -5.98
CA ARG A 140 -8.34 -15.46 -5.89
C ARG A 140 -7.91 -15.03 -4.50
N LEU A 141 -8.81 -14.46 -3.71
CA LEU A 141 -8.51 -14.14 -2.30
C LEU A 141 -8.27 -15.39 -1.46
N LYS A 142 -9.02 -16.47 -1.73
CA LYS A 142 -8.82 -17.76 -1.04
C LYS A 142 -7.50 -18.39 -1.44
N GLU A 143 -7.14 -18.30 -2.72
CA GLU A 143 -5.86 -18.77 -3.24
C GLU A 143 -4.68 -17.97 -2.65
N LEU A 144 -4.78 -16.63 -2.63
CA LEU A 144 -3.78 -15.77 -1.99
C LEU A 144 -3.61 -16.13 -0.51
N LYS A 145 -4.72 -16.28 0.24
CA LYS A 145 -4.67 -16.73 1.63
C LYS A 145 -3.92 -18.06 1.77
N LYS A 146 -4.27 -19.04 0.94
CA LYS A 146 -3.65 -20.36 0.97
C LYS A 146 -2.14 -20.26 0.74
N LEU A 147 -1.72 -19.57 -0.31
CA LEU A 147 -0.31 -19.41 -0.66
C LEU A 147 0.49 -18.69 0.43
N LEU A 148 -0.06 -17.62 1.01
CA LEU A 148 0.60 -16.89 2.11
C LEU A 148 0.67 -17.71 3.40
N HIS A 149 -0.32 -18.55 3.68
CA HIS A 149 -0.27 -19.46 4.82
C HIS A 149 0.77 -20.56 4.61
N GLU A 150 0.89 -21.09 3.39
CA GLU A 150 1.86 -22.12 3.04
C GLU A 150 3.30 -21.59 2.95
N SER A 151 3.50 -20.30 2.71
CA SER A 151 4.83 -19.69 2.56
C SER A 151 5.62 -19.60 3.86
N ASN A 152 4.95 -19.56 5.02
CA ASN A 152 5.63 -19.57 6.32
C ASN A 152 4.88 -20.47 7.32
N ARG A 153 5.46 -21.64 7.59
CA ARG A 153 4.88 -22.69 8.46
C ARG A 153 4.83 -22.31 9.95
N THR A 154 5.57 -21.28 10.36
CA THR A 154 5.64 -20.83 11.77
C THR A 154 4.69 -19.67 12.05
N SER A 155 4.11 -19.07 11.00
CA SER A 155 3.13 -17.99 11.10
C SER A 155 1.77 -18.43 10.58
N THR A 156 0.70 -17.75 10.96
CA THR A 156 -0.65 -18.06 10.49
C THR A 156 -1.27 -16.85 9.81
N VAL A 157 -1.58 -16.98 8.52
CA VAL A 157 -2.49 -16.05 7.84
C VAL A 157 -3.92 -16.46 8.14
N VAL A 158 -4.52 -15.81 9.15
CA VAL A 158 -5.86 -16.13 9.67
C VAL A 158 -6.92 -15.87 8.62
N GLN A 159 -6.83 -14.73 7.93
CA GLN A 159 -7.76 -14.33 6.89
C GLN A 159 -7.14 -13.39 5.85
N VAL A 160 -7.73 -13.44 4.66
CA VAL A 160 -7.58 -12.44 3.60
C VAL A 160 -8.99 -12.05 3.19
N GLN A 161 -9.40 -10.81 3.45
CA GLN A 161 -10.76 -10.32 3.20
C GLN A 161 -10.73 -8.99 2.45
N ALA A 162 -11.71 -8.80 1.57
CA ALA A 162 -11.96 -7.50 0.97
C ALA A 162 -12.85 -6.63 1.88
N LEU A 163 -12.45 -5.38 2.13
CA LEU A 163 -13.21 -4.41 2.93
C LEU A 163 -13.47 -3.13 2.13
N PRO A 164 -14.64 -2.48 2.30
CA PRO A 164 -14.87 -1.15 1.74
C PRO A 164 -13.89 -0.13 2.35
N SER A 165 -13.22 0.67 1.51
CA SER A 165 -12.31 1.74 1.95
C SER A 165 -12.96 2.74 2.93
N GLU A 166 -14.28 2.96 2.80
CA GLU A 166 -15.04 3.87 3.68
C GLU A 166 -15.01 3.45 5.14
N GLN A 167 -14.88 2.15 5.37
CA GLN A 167 -14.98 1.53 6.69
C GLN A 167 -13.60 1.26 7.32
N SER A 168 -12.51 1.53 6.59
CA SER A 168 -11.15 1.19 7.02
C SER A 168 -10.21 2.39 6.96
N SER A 169 -9.85 2.88 8.15
CA SER A 169 -8.79 3.87 8.33
C SER A 169 -7.43 3.37 7.80
N GLY A 170 -7.19 2.06 7.85
CA GLY A 170 -5.94 1.46 7.38
C GLY A 170 -5.84 1.46 5.87
N ILE A 171 -6.94 1.17 5.16
CA ILE A 171 -7.00 1.25 3.69
C ILE A 171 -6.85 2.70 3.24
N GLN A 172 -7.45 3.66 3.95
CA GLN A 172 -7.29 5.09 3.65
C GLN A 172 -5.83 5.54 3.80
N LEU A 173 -5.12 5.09 4.85
CA LEU A 173 -3.69 5.38 4.99
C LEU A 173 -2.85 4.70 3.90
N ALA A 174 -3.19 3.45 3.54
CA ALA A 174 -2.56 2.74 2.44
C ALA A 174 -2.74 3.50 1.11
N ASP A 175 -3.93 3.99 0.80
CA ASP A 175 -4.23 4.79 -0.40
C ASP A 175 -3.38 6.08 -0.45
N ILE A 176 -3.28 6.81 0.67
CA ILE A 176 -2.47 8.04 0.74
C ILE A 176 -0.99 7.74 0.46
N LEU A 177 -0.39 6.79 1.16
CA LEU A 177 1.04 6.52 1.04
C LEU A 177 1.39 5.83 -0.29
N THR A 178 0.54 4.92 -0.76
CA THR A 178 0.69 4.29 -2.08
C THR A 178 0.56 5.31 -3.20
N GLY A 179 -0.45 6.18 -3.13
CA GLY A 179 -0.64 7.27 -4.08
C GLY A 179 0.53 8.26 -4.08
N LEU A 180 1.08 8.57 -2.92
CA LEU A 180 2.24 9.45 -2.76
C LEU A 180 3.48 8.89 -3.48
N VAL A 181 3.83 7.63 -3.20
CA VAL A 181 4.98 6.97 -3.85
C VAL A 181 4.73 6.81 -5.34
N SER A 182 3.55 6.32 -5.72
CA SER A 182 3.15 6.10 -7.12
C SER A 182 3.29 7.39 -7.93
N ALA A 183 2.73 8.50 -7.44
CA ALA A 183 2.76 9.78 -8.14
C ALA A 183 4.20 10.34 -8.28
N LYS A 184 5.05 10.15 -7.26
CA LYS A 184 6.47 10.52 -7.32
C LYS A 184 7.20 9.74 -8.43
N PHE A 185 7.02 8.42 -8.49
CA PHE A 185 7.69 7.58 -9.48
C PHE A 185 7.18 7.77 -10.91
N ARG A 186 5.90 8.12 -11.07
CA ARG A 186 5.31 8.46 -12.37
C ARG A 186 5.69 9.85 -12.87
N GLN A 187 6.17 10.74 -12.00
CA GLN A 187 6.42 12.15 -12.31
C GLN A 187 5.15 12.91 -12.75
N GLU A 188 3.97 12.43 -12.32
CA GLU A 188 2.65 12.94 -12.73
C GLU A 188 2.06 13.96 -11.72
N ILE A 189 2.88 14.51 -10.81
CA ILE A 189 2.39 15.41 -9.76
C ILE A 189 2.17 16.82 -10.32
N THR A 190 0.93 17.13 -10.69
CA THR A 190 0.54 18.47 -11.16
C THR A 190 0.08 19.40 -10.04
N SER A 191 -0.52 18.86 -8.97
CA SER A 191 -1.04 19.63 -7.83
C SER A 191 0.06 20.10 -6.88
N GLU A 192 0.11 21.41 -6.61
CA GLU A 192 1.04 22.01 -5.64
C GLU A 192 0.88 21.42 -4.23
N ALA A 193 -0.35 21.08 -3.81
CA ALA A 193 -0.58 20.45 -2.52
C ALA A 193 0.08 19.06 -2.43
N LYS A 194 -0.02 18.26 -3.49
CA LYS A 194 0.62 16.94 -3.57
C LYS A 194 2.15 17.05 -3.62
N LYS A 195 2.69 18.03 -4.36
CA LYS A 195 4.15 18.31 -4.39
C LYS A 195 4.67 18.67 -3.00
N LYS A 196 3.94 19.55 -2.29
CA LYS A 196 4.30 19.95 -0.93
C LYS A 196 4.27 18.76 0.02
N LEU A 197 3.28 17.88 -0.08
CA LEU A 197 3.21 16.68 0.75
C LEU A 197 4.38 15.72 0.51
N VAL A 198 4.77 15.51 -0.75
CA VAL A 198 5.98 14.75 -1.10
C VAL A 198 7.23 15.40 -0.50
N SER A 199 7.37 16.72 -0.63
CA SER A 199 8.49 17.47 -0.05
C SER A 199 8.56 17.31 1.47
N ILE A 200 7.43 17.35 2.17
CA ILE A 200 7.36 17.13 3.62
C ILE A 200 7.90 15.74 3.98
N VAL A 201 7.48 14.68 3.26
CA VAL A 201 8.00 13.33 3.49
C VAL A 201 9.50 13.24 3.23
N GLU A 202 9.98 13.79 2.12
CA GLU A 202 11.40 13.74 1.74
C GLU A 202 12.30 14.54 2.70
N GLN A 203 11.85 15.71 3.17
CA GLN A 203 12.66 16.63 3.96
C GLN A 203 12.54 16.38 5.46
N ASN A 204 11.34 16.18 5.97
CA ASN A 204 11.08 16.13 7.42
C ASN A 204 11.20 14.72 7.98
N HIS A 205 10.94 13.68 7.18
CA HIS A 205 10.84 12.30 7.67
C HIS A 205 11.93 11.38 7.12
N LEU A 206 12.18 11.41 5.81
CA LEU A 206 13.15 10.51 5.18
C LEU A 206 14.56 11.11 5.05
N HIS A 207 14.67 12.44 5.10
CA HIS A 207 15.89 13.21 4.83
C HIS A 207 16.59 12.86 3.50
N LYS A 208 15.81 12.38 2.53
CA LYS A 208 16.26 11.98 1.19
C LYS A 208 15.06 11.92 0.24
N ALA A 209 15.34 11.93 -1.06
CA ALA A 209 14.31 11.71 -2.06
C ALA A 209 13.70 10.31 -1.92
N ILE A 210 12.38 10.19 -2.11
CA ILE A 210 11.69 8.90 -2.13
C ILE A 210 12.25 8.10 -3.32
N GLY A 211 12.84 6.96 -2.99
CA GLY A 211 13.46 6.04 -3.93
C GLY A 211 13.32 4.61 -3.44
N ALA A 212 13.86 3.65 -4.20
CA ALA A 212 13.86 2.25 -3.79
C ALA A 212 14.65 2.08 -2.48
N THR A 213 14.14 1.25 -1.58
CA THR A 213 14.75 1.00 -0.28
C THR A 213 15.35 -0.40 -0.20
N SER A 214 16.22 -0.60 0.77
CA SER A 214 16.71 -1.94 1.14
C SER A 214 15.55 -2.80 1.62
N LYS A 215 15.69 -4.13 1.50
CA LYS A 215 14.73 -5.11 2.01
C LYS A 215 14.54 -5.03 3.54
N TRP A 216 15.52 -4.46 4.25
CA TRP A 216 15.54 -4.33 5.71
C TRP A 216 14.88 -3.05 6.22
N GLU A 217 14.48 -2.13 5.34
CA GLU A 217 13.74 -0.93 5.73
C GLU A 217 12.35 -1.36 6.21
N GLU A 218 12.01 -1.08 7.48
CA GLU A 218 10.74 -1.53 8.07
C GLU A 218 9.70 -0.41 8.19
N LYS A 219 10.13 0.87 8.24
CA LYS A 219 9.18 1.97 8.46
C LYS A 219 8.49 2.35 7.17
N PHE A 220 9.26 2.68 6.14
CA PHE A 220 8.77 3.14 4.84
C PHE A 220 9.51 2.41 3.72
N ASN A 221 9.02 1.22 3.36
CA ASN A 221 9.67 0.34 2.41
C ASN A 221 9.13 0.52 0.99
N VAL A 222 10.01 0.89 0.06
CA VAL A 222 9.70 1.03 -1.36
C VAL A 222 10.43 -0.05 -2.13
N PHE A 223 9.73 -1.14 -2.44
CA PHE A 223 10.26 -2.26 -3.20
C PHE A 223 9.99 -2.08 -4.70
N LYS A 224 10.98 -1.59 -5.44
CA LYS A 224 10.92 -1.60 -6.91
C LYS A 224 11.28 -3.01 -7.41
N ILE A 225 10.31 -3.73 -7.99
CA ILE A 225 10.57 -5.10 -8.47
C ILE A 225 11.39 -5.07 -9.77
N GLU A 226 12.44 -5.88 -9.79
CA GLU A 226 13.22 -6.14 -11.00
C GLU A 226 12.77 -7.47 -11.60
N MET A 227 12.23 -7.44 -12.82
CA MET A 227 11.71 -8.63 -13.52
C MET A 227 12.75 -9.29 -14.44
N GLU A 228 13.82 -8.55 -14.76
CA GLU A 228 15.01 -9.07 -15.44
C GLU A 228 15.92 -9.63 -14.34
N GLY A 229 15.80 -10.94 -14.05
CA GLY A 229 16.60 -11.58 -13.00
C GLY A 229 18.09 -11.32 -13.18
N GLY A 230 18.76 -10.94 -12.10
CA GLY A 230 20.21 -10.84 -11.99
C GLY A 230 20.65 -11.48 -10.68
N TRP A 231 21.73 -12.25 -10.75
CA TRP A 231 22.45 -12.75 -9.57
C TRP A 231 23.35 -11.65 -9.00
#